data_AF-A0A323UA29-F1
#
_entry.id   AF-A0A323UA29-F1
#
_cell.length_a   1.000
_cell.length_b   1.000
_cell.length_c   1.000
_cell.angle_alpha   90.00
_cell.angle_beta   90.00
_cell.angle_gamma   90.00
#
_symmetry.space_group_name_H-M   'P 1'
#
loop_
_entity.id
_entity.type
_entity.pdbx_description
1 polymer ?
#
loop_
_entity_poly.entity_id
_entity_poly.type
_entity_poly.pdbx_seq_one_letter_code
_entity_poly.pdbx_strand_id
1 'polypeptide(L)' 'MQKTLVALALLLVSMSSGAYAQQPQRSGTEAEQKACSRDVSRFCRSVMEQSDLVILSCLQQNRPKISKACNQVLVSHGQ' A
#
# COMPACT_ATOMS: atom_id res chain seq x y z
N MET A 1 -37.87 19.61 39.40
CA MET A 1 -36.50 19.06 39.31
C MET A 1 -36.37 18.10 38.12
N GLN A 2 -36.68 18.60 36.91
CA GLN A 2 -36.65 17.81 35.67
C GLN A 2 -35.81 18.50 34.57
N LYS A 3 -35.53 19.80 34.76
CA LYS A 3 -34.63 20.59 33.92
C LYS A 3 -33.15 20.26 34.15
N THR A 4 -32.81 19.69 35.30
CA THR A 4 -31.44 19.31 35.66
C THR A 4 -31.02 17.95 35.08
N LEU A 5 -31.96 17.12 34.63
CA LEU A 5 -31.66 15.80 34.05
C LEU A 5 -31.22 15.89 32.58
N VAL A 6 -31.58 16.95 31.87
CA VAL A 6 -31.18 17.15 30.46
C VAL A 6 -29.72 17.59 30.34
N ALA A 7 -29.15 18.19 31.39
CA ALA A 7 -27.77 18.71 31.37
C ALA A 7 -26.70 17.63 31.53
N LEU A 8 -27.02 16.42 32.01
CA LEU A 8 -26.01 15.39 32.28
C LEU A 8 -25.73 14.46 31.09
N ALA A 9 -26.53 14.52 30.01
CA ALA A 9 -26.35 13.67 28.83
C ALA A 9 -25.33 14.21 27.81
N LEU A 10 -24.77 15.40 28.05
CA LEU A 10 -23.85 16.10 27.14
C LEU A 10 -22.36 15.81 27.38
N LEU A 11 -22.00 14.84 28.24
CA LEU A 11 -20.62 14.33 28.32
C LEU A 11 -20.36 13.28 27.23
N LEU A 12 -20.62 13.70 25.99
CA LEU A 12 -20.13 13.11 24.75
C LEU A 12 -18.62 13.38 24.64
N VAL A 13 -17.79 12.59 25.30
CA VAL A 13 -16.36 12.50 24.94
C VAL A 13 -16.21 11.45 23.85
N SER A 14 -16.49 11.91 22.63
CA SER A 14 -15.68 11.68 21.42
C SER A 14 -14.72 10.49 21.46
N MET A 15 -15.25 9.29 21.21
CA MET A 15 -14.47 8.21 20.63
C MET A 15 -14.23 8.57 19.15
N SER A 16 -13.17 9.34 18.89
CA SER A 16 -12.65 9.54 17.55
C SER A 16 -12.08 8.20 17.07
N SER A 17 -12.93 7.33 16.54
CA SER A 17 -12.50 6.20 15.72
C SER A 17 -11.75 6.79 14.53
N GLY A 18 -10.43 6.90 14.66
CA GLY A 18 -9.55 7.12 13.52
C GLY A 18 -9.79 5.96 12.57
N ALA A 19 -10.62 6.18 11.55
CA ALA A 19 -10.68 5.30 10.40
C ALA A 19 -9.33 5.42 9.71
N TYR A 20 -8.34 4.64 10.16
CA TYR A 20 -7.16 4.39 9.36
C TYR A 20 -7.68 3.64 8.14
N ALA A 21 -7.94 4.39 7.06
CA ALA A 21 -7.90 3.81 5.74
C ALA A 21 -6.49 3.23 5.63
N GLN A 22 -6.37 1.92 5.85
CA GLN A 22 -5.13 1.18 5.59
C GLN A 22 -4.99 1.20 4.07
N GLN A 23 -4.51 2.32 3.52
CA GLN A 23 -3.99 2.34 2.17
C GLN A 23 -2.96 1.21 2.15
N PRO A 24 -3.06 0.26 1.21
CA PRO A 24 -2.02 -0.72 1.03
C PRO A 24 -0.74 0.07 0.82
N GLN A 25 0.13 0.09 1.82
CA GLN A 25 1.40 0.79 1.77
C GLN A 25 2.28 -0.02 0.83
N ARG A 26 2.08 0.17 -0.47
CA ARG A 26 2.90 -0.45 -1.51
C ARG A 26 4.33 0.02 -1.31
N SER A 27 5.24 -0.94 -1.28
CA SER A 27 6.65 -0.74 -1.04
C SER A 27 7.27 0.11 -2.17
N GLY A 28 8.24 0.96 -1.80
CA GLY A 28 8.93 1.86 -2.73
C GLY A 28 8.21 3.19 -2.97
N THR A 29 8.93 4.13 -3.56
CA THR A 29 8.40 5.44 -3.94
C THR A 29 7.40 5.33 -5.10
N GLU A 30 6.55 6.34 -5.26
CA GLU A 30 5.59 6.37 -6.38
C GLU A 30 6.30 6.30 -7.76
N ALA A 31 7.49 6.90 -7.86
CA ALA A 31 8.33 6.83 -9.06
C ALA A 31 8.80 5.40 -9.35
N GLU A 32 9.22 4.66 -8.33
CA GLU A 32 9.67 3.26 -8.44
C GLU A 32 8.51 2.34 -8.81
N GLN A 33 7.37 2.51 -8.16
CA GLN A 33 6.14 1.77 -8.48
C GLN A 33 5.70 2.03 -9.92
N LYS A 34 5.78 3.28 -10.38
CA LYS A 34 5.48 3.65 -11.77
C LYS A 34 6.45 3.02 -12.75
N ALA A 35 7.75 2.98 -12.43
CA ALA A 35 8.78 2.35 -13.26
C ALA A 35 8.51 0.85 -13.45
N CYS A 36 8.06 0.16 -12.41
CA CYS A 36 7.74 -1.27 -12.46
C CYS A 36 6.29 -1.59 -12.85
N SER A 37 5.37 -0.64 -12.84
CA SER A 37 3.93 -0.86 -13.06
C SER A 37 3.59 -1.64 -14.35
N ARG A 38 4.28 -1.32 -15.45
CA ARG A 38 4.12 -1.98 -16.75
C ARG A 38 4.59 -3.43 -16.71
N ASP A 39 5.73 -3.67 -16.07
CA ASP A 39 6.33 -4.99 -15.95
C ASP A 39 5.50 -5.88 -15.01
N VAL A 40 5.02 -5.33 -13.90
CA VAL A 40 4.10 -6.00 -12.98
C VAL A 40 2.81 -6.41 -13.70
N SER A 41 2.21 -5.50 -14.48
CA SER A 41 0.99 -5.79 -15.23
C SER A 41 1.19 -6.85 -16.33
N ARG A 42 2.40 -6.95 -16.90
CA ARG A 42 2.70 -7.85 -18.01
C ARG A 42 3.14 -9.25 -17.55
N PHE A 43 4.00 -9.31 -16.53
CA PHE A 43 4.64 -10.55 -16.09
C PHE A 43 4.09 -11.07 -14.76
N CYS A 44 3.59 -10.17 -13.90
CA CYS A 44 3.18 -10.48 -12.53
C CYS A 44 1.67 -10.30 -12.30
N ARG A 45 0.86 -10.29 -13.36
CA ARG A 45 -0.59 -10.04 -13.30
C ARG A 45 -1.32 -10.97 -12.32
N SER A 46 -0.90 -12.22 -12.23
CA SER A 46 -1.49 -13.23 -11.32
C SER A 46 -1.21 -12.96 -9.85
N VAL A 47 -0.22 -12.12 -9.52
CA VAL A 47 0.22 -11.84 -8.16
C VAL A 47 0.01 -10.39 -7.73
N MET A 48 -0.65 -9.56 -8.54
CA MET A 48 -0.85 -8.12 -8.27
C MET A 48 -1.69 -7.82 -7.02
N GLU A 49 -2.63 -8.71 -6.72
CA GLU A 49 -3.53 -8.65 -5.55
C GLU A 49 -2.87 -9.22 -4.29
N GLN A 50 -1.66 -9.80 -4.43
CA GLN A 50 -0.91 -10.39 -3.32
C GLN A 50 -0.01 -9.35 -2.65
N SER A 51 0.70 -9.79 -1.60
CA SER A 51 1.66 -8.93 -0.90
C SER A 51 2.80 -8.45 -1.79
N ASP A 52 3.38 -7.30 -1.45
CA ASP A 52 4.51 -6.73 -2.19
C ASP A 52 5.71 -7.67 -2.27
N LEU A 53 5.92 -8.52 -1.27
CA LEU A 53 7.00 -9.53 -1.29
C LEU A 53 6.80 -10.55 -2.42
N VAL A 54 5.56 -10.91 -2.73
CA VAL A 54 5.26 -11.82 -3.85
C VAL A 54 5.46 -11.10 -5.18
N ILE A 55 5.04 -9.85 -5.27
CA ILE A 55 5.27 -9.01 -6.47
C ILE A 55 6.78 -8.86 -6.71
N LEU A 56 7.54 -8.59 -5.65
CA LEU A 56 9.00 -8.47 -5.68
C LEU A 56 9.66 -9.78 -6.15
N SER A 57 9.27 -10.92 -5.58
CA SER A 57 9.76 -12.23 -6.02
C SER A 57 9.43 -12.49 -7.50
N CYS A 58 8.23 -12.12 -7.95
CA CYS A 58 7.86 -12.25 -9.35
C CYS A 58 8.71 -11.36 -10.27
N LEU A 59 9.00 -10.12 -9.86
CA LEU A 59 9.90 -9.21 -10.57
C LEU A 59 11.33 -9.75 -10.62
N GLN A 60 11.83 -10.33 -9.53
CA GLN A 60 13.14 -10.99 -9.49
C GLN A 60 13.21 -12.20 -10.42
N GLN A 61 12.18 -13.05 -10.44
CA GLN A 61 12.12 -14.20 -11.36
C GLN A 61 12.08 -13.77 -12.83
N ASN A 62 11.46 -12.61 -13.11
CA ASN A 62 11.36 -12.04 -14.44
C ASN A 62 12.44 -10.99 -14.74
N ARG A 63 13.49 -10.86 -13.93
CA ARG A 63 14.59 -9.89 -14.13
C ARG A 63 15.12 -9.76 -15.55
N PRO A 64 15.35 -10.86 -16.31
CA PRO A 64 15.84 -10.73 -17.69
C PRO A 64 14.78 -10.24 -18.68
N LYS A 65 13.50 -10.18 -18.28
CA LYS A 65 12.35 -9.82 -19.12
C LYS A 65 11.74 -8.46 -18.79
N ILE A 66 11.95 -7.96 -17.57
CA ILE A 66 11.46 -6.64 -17.14
C ILE A 66 12.24 -5.51 -17.83
N SER A 67 11.67 -4.30 -17.81
CA SER A 67 12.32 -3.11 -18.34
C SER A 67 13.60 -2.77 -17.55
N LYS A 68 14.53 -2.07 -18.23
CA LYS A 68 15.75 -1.56 -17.59
C LYS A 68 15.44 -0.63 -16.40
N ALA A 69 14.36 0.15 -16.50
CA ALA A 69 13.93 1.05 -15.44
C ALA A 69 13.52 0.26 -14.18
N CYS A 70 12.67 -0.76 -14.33
CA CYS A 70 12.28 -1.60 -13.19
C CYS A 70 13.46 -2.40 -12.62
N ASN A 71 14.34 -2.94 -13.48
CA ASN A 71 15.54 -3.62 -13.00
C ASN A 71 16.46 -2.67 -12.22
N GLN A 72 16.58 -1.40 -12.63
CA GLN A 72 17.37 -0.41 -11.91
C GLN A 72 16.83 -0.17 -10.49
N VAL A 73 15.50 -0.15 -10.32
CA VAL A 73 14.86 -0.08 -9.00
C VAL A 73 15.24 -1.29 -8.16
N LEU A 74 15.15 -2.51 -8.71
CA LEU A 74 15.55 -3.70 -7.97
C LEU A 74 17.03 -3.61 -7.52
N VAL A 75 17.92 -3.21 -8.42
CA VAL A 75 19.35 -3.06 -8.12
C VAL A 75 19.61 -1.97 -7.07
N SER A 76 18.92 -0.82 -7.12
CA SER A 76 19.10 0.25 -6.13
C SER A 76 18.66 -0.15 -4.73
N HIS A 77 17.76 -1.13 -4.62
CA HIS A 77 17.31 -1.72 -3.36
C HIS A 77 18.06 -3.01 -2.98
N GLY A 78 19.15 -3.35 -3.68
CA GLY A 78 20.00 -4.51 -3.38
C GLY A 78 19.36 -5.88 -3.66
N GLN A 79 18.33 -5.91 -4.51
CA GLN A 79 17.60 -7.12 -4.91
C GLN A 79 18.32 -7.92 -5.98
#